data_AF-A0A495L6D1-F1
#
_entry.id   AF-A0A495L6D1-F1
#
_cell.length_a   1.000
_cell.length_b   1.000
_cell.length_c   1.000
_cell.angle_alpha   90.00
_cell.angle_beta   90.00
_cell.angle_gamma   90.00
#
_symmetry.space_group_name_H-M   'P 1'
#
loop_
_entity.id
_entity.type
_entity.pdbx_description
1 polymer ?
#
loop_
_entity_poly.entity_id
_entity_poly.type
_entity_poly.pdbx_seq_one_letter_code
_entity_poly.pdbx_strand_id
1 'polypeptide(L)'
;MGHKTAWVLVLGVITSVLAAVWATPRLFPALGWGLNELNQLSGIASLAVAAGALAVTLWPVRSSGIPNPFGPADGNDDSGDGGSAREAPRHWLEAERIARSITDPSDRADTLAEVAEAFMEHDPQRTRALLDEVERIARRSITDTGDRVEALVRVAETLIPIEPERARALLGEAENLARPVTDYDLWSPLTEVARVLARLDPAEAERIARSLTGFDRTWALGDVASVLAGTHPAEAERIIGSLSSSTVRVGPLARVAEAVAGTDPQHARALLREALRITRSIPGPDRIGYLATVARVVVEFAPEEARALLGEAEHMARATTHPPRRAEDLVMLARVVAEIDPQHARSLLLEAHRVTGSVKNVDIQARERVILAEVMAGLDLAEAERISRFVNDPYLRAKALQKVVGVAAKLDPVGAERIARSIRTQHIDRFVTTFFPRQGEASRPLEYHRALALGEIAGAAANHDPQRAQILLEEAERIARSITVIRDRESVLLGMVRALVRKEPSKVK
;
A
#
# COMPACT_ATOMS: atom_id res chain seq x y z
N MET A 1 46.49 -6.76 41.39
CA MET A 1 47.40 -6.18 40.35
C MET A 1 46.84 -6.24 38.91
N GLY A 2 45.70 -6.89 38.61
CA GLY A 2 45.25 -7.09 37.22
C GLY A 2 44.65 -5.90 36.46
N HIS A 3 44.28 -4.79 37.10
CA HIS A 3 43.62 -3.68 36.41
C HIS A 3 44.55 -2.83 35.51
N LYS A 4 45.85 -2.72 35.84
CA LYS A 4 46.77 -1.87 35.06
C LYS A 4 47.15 -2.49 33.72
N THR A 5 47.26 -3.82 33.64
CA THR A 5 47.60 -4.54 32.40
C THR A 5 46.47 -4.55 31.37
N ALA A 6 45.21 -4.59 31.82
CA ALA A 6 44.05 -4.52 30.93
C ALA A 6 43.98 -3.17 30.18
N TRP A 7 44.19 -2.05 30.87
CA TRP A 7 44.20 -0.72 30.24
C TRP A 7 45.33 -0.55 29.23
N VAL A 8 46.52 -1.12 29.47
CA VAL A 8 47.65 -1.08 28.53
C VAL A 8 47.32 -1.84 27.24
N LEU A 9 46.62 -2.97 27.31
CA LEU A 9 46.20 -3.73 26.11
C LEU A 9 45.16 -2.96 25.29
N VAL A 10 44.16 -2.35 25.93
CA VAL A 10 43.14 -1.53 25.24
C VAL A 10 43.80 -0.33 24.55
N LEU A 11 44.70 0.39 25.24
CA LEU A 11 45.44 1.51 24.66
C LEU A 11 46.32 1.07 23.48
N GLY A 12 46.96 -0.11 23.59
CA GLY A 12 47.80 -0.69 22.54
C GLY A 12 47.03 -1.03 21.26
N VAL A 13 45.81 -1.58 21.39
CA VAL A 13 44.93 -1.87 20.24
C VAL A 13 44.48 -0.57 19.56
N ILE A 14 44.03 0.43 20.32
CA ILE A 14 43.62 1.73 19.77
C ILE A 14 44.79 2.40 19.03
N THR A 15 45.99 2.38 19.62
CA THR A 15 47.19 2.96 19.01
C THR A 15 47.59 2.24 17.72
N SER A 16 47.51 0.90 17.70
CA SER A 16 47.78 0.10 16.49
C SER A 16 46.81 0.38 15.35
N VAL A 17 45.51 0.52 15.65
CA VAL A 17 44.48 0.85 14.65
C VAL A 17 44.72 2.25 14.07
N LEU A 18 44.99 3.25 14.91
CA LEU A 18 45.30 4.61 14.46
C LEU A 18 46.58 4.67 13.62
N ALA A 19 47.62 3.91 13.99
CA ALA A 19 48.86 3.83 13.22
C ALA A 19 48.64 3.19 11.83
N ALA A 20 47.83 2.12 11.75
CA ALA A 20 47.50 1.48 10.47
C ALA A 20 46.72 2.43 9.56
N VAL A 21 45.71 3.13 10.08
CA VAL A 21 44.92 4.13 9.34
C VAL A 21 45.79 5.29 8.84
N TRP A 22 46.77 5.73 9.63
CA TRP A 22 47.70 6.82 9.24
C TRP A 22 48.77 6.38 8.21
N ALA A 23 49.20 5.12 8.25
CA ALA A 23 50.23 4.59 7.36
C ALA A 23 49.69 4.19 5.98
N THR A 24 48.47 3.65 5.91
CA THR A 24 47.86 3.11 4.68
C THR A 24 47.88 4.10 3.49
N PRO A 25 47.44 5.37 3.61
CA PRO A 25 47.47 6.31 2.49
C PRO A 25 48.88 6.75 2.06
N ARG A 26 49.91 6.53 2.89
CA ARG A 26 51.33 6.78 2.52
C ARG A 26 51.98 5.59 1.83
N LEU A 27 51.56 4.37 2.16
CA LEU A 27 52.08 3.14 1.57
C LEU A 27 51.42 2.81 0.22
N PHE A 28 50.19 3.28 -0.02
CA PHE A 28 49.41 2.98 -1.23
C PHE A 28 48.87 4.26 -1.93
N PRO A 29 49.74 5.20 -2.36
CA PRO A 29 49.33 6.47 -2.98
C PRO A 29 48.60 6.31 -4.32
N ALA A 30 48.68 5.14 -4.97
CA ALA A 30 48.01 4.86 -6.25
C ALA A 30 46.49 4.66 -6.15
N LEU A 31 45.91 4.59 -4.93
CA LEU A 31 44.49 4.30 -4.71
C LEU A 31 43.55 5.53 -4.81
N GLY A 32 44.08 6.74 -5.06
CA GLY A 32 43.24 7.88 -5.51
C GLY A 32 42.19 8.39 -4.51
N TRP A 33 42.49 8.36 -3.20
CA TRP A 33 41.57 8.75 -2.13
C TRP A 33 41.17 10.24 -2.22
N GLY A 34 39.94 10.50 -2.67
CA GLY A 34 39.36 11.84 -2.78
C GLY A 34 38.79 12.35 -1.45
N LEU A 35 38.76 13.68 -1.27
CA LEU A 35 38.40 14.36 -0.02
C LEU A 35 36.99 14.03 0.56
N ASN A 36 36.10 13.39 -0.21
CA ASN A 36 34.79 12.95 0.27
C ASN A 36 34.86 11.75 1.24
N GLU A 37 35.92 10.94 1.21
CA GLU A 37 36.02 9.72 2.04
C GLU A 37 36.49 9.98 3.48
N LEU A 38 37.05 11.18 3.75
CA LEU A 38 37.44 11.58 5.11
C LEU A 38 36.23 11.71 6.06
N ASN A 39 35.03 12.00 5.54
CA ASN A 39 33.80 11.96 6.33
C ASN A 39 33.34 10.53 6.68
N GLN A 40 33.83 9.49 6.01
CA GLN A 40 33.58 8.10 6.43
C GLN A 40 34.56 7.64 7.52
N LEU A 41 35.77 8.22 7.58
CA LEU A 41 36.75 7.94 8.62
C LEU A 41 36.30 8.40 10.03
N SER A 42 35.47 9.45 10.13
CA SER A 42 34.86 9.82 11.41
C SER A 42 33.87 8.75 11.91
N GLY A 43 33.09 8.14 11.02
CA GLY A 43 32.20 7.02 11.33
C GLY A 43 32.94 5.77 11.83
N ILE A 44 34.13 5.49 11.29
CA ILE A 44 34.99 4.39 11.75
C ILE A 44 35.54 4.68 13.16
N ALA A 45 35.89 5.94 13.46
CA ALA A 45 36.26 6.33 14.82
C ALA A 45 35.10 6.21 15.82
N SER A 46 33.87 6.57 15.43
CA SER A 46 32.67 6.37 16.25
C SER A 46 32.36 4.89 16.53
N LEU A 47 32.62 3.99 15.57
CA LEU A 47 32.47 2.53 15.77
C LEU A 47 33.43 1.98 16.84
N ALA A 48 34.68 2.47 16.88
CA ALA A 48 35.64 2.07 17.92
C ALA A 48 35.20 2.51 19.33
N VAL A 49 34.60 3.71 19.46
CA VAL A 49 34.05 4.20 20.72
C VAL A 49 32.81 3.41 21.14
N ALA A 50 31.91 3.09 20.21
CA ALA A 50 30.72 2.29 20.47
C ALA A 50 31.07 0.86 20.95
N ALA A 51 32.08 0.23 20.34
CA ALA A 51 32.58 -1.07 20.79
C ALA A 51 33.17 -1.02 22.21
N GLY A 52 33.86 0.07 22.56
CA GLY A 52 34.37 0.31 23.92
C GLY A 52 33.26 0.45 24.97
N ALA A 53 32.16 1.14 24.63
CA ALA A 53 31.02 1.29 25.54
C ALA A 53 30.29 -0.04 25.80
N LEU A 54 30.12 -0.88 24.78
CA LEU A 54 29.49 -2.21 24.88
C LEU A 54 30.26 -3.17 25.80
N ALA A 55 31.60 -3.08 25.80
CA ALA A 55 32.45 -3.88 26.69
C ALA A 55 32.32 -3.49 28.18
N VAL A 56 31.97 -2.23 28.48
CA VAL A 56 31.77 -1.75 29.86
C VAL A 56 30.39 -2.13 30.41
N THR A 57 29.37 -2.20 29.55
CA THR A 57 27.98 -2.53 29.96
C THR A 57 27.73 -4.03 30.20
N LEU A 58 28.62 -4.93 29.76
CA LEU A 58 28.43 -6.38 29.82
C LEU A 58 29.29 -7.09 30.90
N TRP A 59 29.87 -6.34 31.86
CA TRP A 59 30.60 -6.96 32.98
C TRP A 59 29.64 -7.43 34.10
N PRO A 60 29.70 -8.70 34.54
CA PRO A 60 28.70 -9.25 35.45
C PRO A 60 29.00 -8.98 36.94
N VAL A 61 27.95 -8.62 37.69
CA VAL A 61 27.92 -8.68 39.18
C VAL A 61 26.88 -9.71 39.59
N ARG A 62 27.23 -10.61 40.54
CA ARG A 62 26.39 -11.75 40.94
C ARG A 62 26.09 -11.74 42.45
N SER A 63 24.81 -11.99 42.75
CA SER A 63 24.21 -12.57 43.97
C SER A 63 24.18 -11.83 45.33
N SER A 64 22.95 -11.37 45.70
CA SER A 64 22.21 -11.63 46.96
C SER A 64 20.74 -11.09 46.84
N GLY A 65 19.71 -11.52 47.58
CA GLY A 65 19.52 -12.82 48.25
C GLY A 65 18.38 -12.92 49.31
N ILE A 66 17.16 -13.37 48.92
CA ILE A 66 16.06 -13.94 49.78
C ILE A 66 15.31 -12.91 50.70
N PRO A 67 14.02 -13.06 51.17
CA PRO A 67 12.95 -14.08 50.96
C PRO A 67 11.55 -13.58 50.45
N ASN A 68 10.65 -14.54 50.17
CA ASN A 68 9.19 -14.36 49.97
C ASN A 68 8.42 -14.01 51.26
N PRO A 69 7.29 -13.28 51.11
CA PRO A 69 6.12 -13.46 51.97
C PRO A 69 4.79 -13.62 51.19
N PHE A 70 3.89 -14.46 51.74
CA PHE A 70 2.49 -14.72 51.34
C PHE A 70 2.23 -15.65 50.13
N GLY A 71 1.26 -16.56 50.32
CA GLY A 71 0.83 -17.59 49.37
C GLY A 71 -0.54 -17.29 48.72
N PRO A 72 -1.17 -18.28 48.06
CA PRO A 72 -2.33 -18.06 47.22
C PRO A 72 -3.65 -17.95 48.01
N ALA A 73 -4.63 -17.26 47.42
CA ALA A 73 -6.02 -17.29 47.83
C ALA A 73 -6.92 -17.46 46.60
N ASP A 74 -7.77 -18.48 46.63
CA ASP A 74 -8.86 -18.68 45.66
C ASP A 74 -10.00 -17.70 45.93
N GLY A 75 -10.80 -17.39 44.91
CA GLY A 75 -12.02 -16.61 45.07
C GLY A 75 -12.68 -16.24 43.74
N ASN A 76 -13.73 -16.98 43.37
CA ASN A 76 -14.71 -16.47 42.39
C ASN A 76 -15.36 -15.20 42.95
N ASP A 77 -15.66 -14.25 42.07
CA ASP A 77 -16.95 -13.57 42.13
C ASP A 77 -17.47 -13.30 40.72
N ASP A 78 -18.74 -13.61 40.52
CA ASP A 78 -19.49 -13.52 39.26
C ASP A 78 -20.58 -12.46 39.45
N SER A 79 -20.58 -11.43 38.59
CA SER A 79 -21.78 -10.68 38.14
C SER A 79 -21.40 -9.30 37.57
N GLY A 80 -21.99 -8.95 36.44
CA GLY A 80 -21.81 -7.62 35.83
C GLY A 80 -22.11 -7.61 34.33
N ASP A 81 -23.40 -7.68 33.99
CA ASP A 81 -23.91 -7.56 32.61
C ASP A 81 -23.47 -6.23 31.95
N GLY A 82 -22.32 -6.28 31.28
CA GLY A 82 -21.80 -5.22 30.44
C GLY A 82 -22.18 -5.50 28.99
N GLY A 83 -23.18 -4.77 28.47
CA GLY A 83 -23.65 -4.90 27.10
C GLY A 83 -22.49 -4.96 26.11
N SER A 84 -22.43 -6.07 25.36
CA SER A 84 -21.19 -6.60 24.75
C SER A 84 -20.36 -5.56 23.99
N ALA A 85 -19.38 -4.96 24.67
CA ALA A 85 -18.23 -4.37 24.03
C ALA A 85 -17.53 -5.51 23.27
N ARG A 86 -17.67 -5.51 21.94
CA ARG A 86 -17.02 -6.52 21.10
C ARG A 86 -15.52 -6.31 21.20
N GLU A 87 -14.87 -7.07 22.09
CA GLU A 87 -13.42 -7.07 22.26
C GLU A 87 -12.75 -7.02 20.90
N ALA A 88 -11.94 -5.98 20.68
CA ALA A 88 -11.31 -5.77 19.40
C ALA A 88 -10.46 -7.01 19.04
N PRO A 89 -10.57 -7.54 17.81
CA PRO A 89 -9.80 -8.70 17.40
C PRO A 89 -8.31 -8.55 17.71
N ARG A 90 -7.70 -9.58 18.31
CA ARG A 90 -6.29 -9.55 18.76
C ARG A 90 -5.31 -9.14 17.67
N HIS A 91 -5.63 -9.44 16.40
CA HIS A 91 -4.79 -9.08 15.26
C HIS A 91 -4.78 -7.56 14.96
N TRP A 92 -5.76 -6.76 15.42
CA TRP A 92 -5.70 -5.29 15.34
C TRP A 92 -4.76 -4.69 16.38
N LEU A 93 -4.71 -5.25 17.59
CA LEU A 93 -3.72 -4.87 18.62
C LEU A 93 -2.30 -5.18 18.14
N GLU A 94 -2.14 -6.28 17.41
CA GLU A 94 -0.87 -6.66 16.81
C GLU A 94 -0.50 -5.79 15.59
N ALA A 95 -1.48 -5.40 14.77
CA ALA A 95 -1.28 -4.40 13.73
C ALA A 95 -0.86 -3.05 14.31
N GLU A 96 -1.48 -2.61 15.41
CA GLU A 96 -1.11 -1.40 16.16
C GLU A 96 0.34 -1.47 16.69
N ARG A 97 0.77 -2.63 17.21
CA ARG A 97 2.15 -2.87 17.65
C ARG A 97 3.14 -2.75 16.47
N ILE A 98 2.81 -3.35 15.33
CA ILE A 98 3.66 -3.29 14.13
C ILE A 98 3.75 -1.85 13.63
N ALA A 99 2.60 -1.15 13.50
CA ALA A 99 2.53 0.24 13.08
C ALA A 99 3.38 1.16 13.96
N ARG A 100 3.28 1.07 15.30
CA ARG A 100 4.15 1.86 16.20
C ARG A 100 5.63 1.53 16.08
N SER A 101 6.00 0.35 15.58
CA SER A 101 7.40 -0.02 15.35
C SER A 101 8.00 0.52 14.03
N ILE A 102 7.16 1.12 13.17
CA ILE A 102 7.61 1.76 11.93
C ILE A 102 8.43 3.02 12.25
N THR A 103 9.58 3.14 11.60
CA THR A 103 10.53 4.23 11.88
C THR A 103 10.30 5.48 11.05
N ASP A 104 9.73 5.34 9.86
CA ASP A 104 9.39 6.49 9.03
C ASP A 104 8.13 7.20 9.58
N PRO A 105 8.15 8.54 9.78
CA PRO A 105 7.00 9.26 10.32
C PRO A 105 5.75 9.23 9.44
N SER A 106 5.91 9.20 8.11
CA SER A 106 4.81 9.22 7.15
C SER A 106 4.13 7.85 7.11
N ASP A 107 4.91 6.78 6.85
CA ASP A 107 4.41 5.39 6.87
C ASP A 107 3.76 5.03 8.23
N ARG A 108 4.30 5.55 9.35
CA ARG A 108 3.73 5.32 10.69
C ARG A 108 2.42 6.09 10.90
N ALA A 109 2.32 7.33 10.45
CA ALA A 109 1.10 8.11 10.57
C ALA A 109 -0.04 7.48 9.74
N ASP A 110 0.28 7.10 8.49
CA ASP A 110 -0.61 6.40 7.57
C ASP A 110 -1.15 5.09 8.17
N THR A 111 -0.26 4.20 8.60
CA THR A 111 -0.64 2.91 9.18
C THR A 111 -1.39 3.02 10.50
N LEU A 112 -1.08 4.01 11.36
CA LEU A 112 -1.85 4.24 12.59
C LEU A 112 -3.26 4.79 12.31
N ALA A 113 -3.46 5.55 11.23
CA ALA A 113 -4.79 6.00 10.80
C ALA A 113 -5.64 4.80 10.34
N GLU A 114 -5.09 3.91 9.50
CA GLU A 114 -5.78 2.68 9.06
C GLU A 114 -6.13 1.74 10.22
N VAL A 115 -5.26 1.67 11.25
CA VAL A 115 -5.57 0.95 12.49
C VAL A 115 -6.72 1.65 13.24
N ALA A 116 -6.73 2.98 13.35
CA ALA A 116 -7.81 3.72 14.01
C ALA A 116 -9.17 3.51 13.32
N GLU A 117 -9.22 3.51 11.98
CA GLU A 117 -10.43 3.21 11.20
C GLU A 117 -11.00 1.81 11.46
N ALA A 118 -10.15 0.82 11.73
CA ALA A 118 -10.57 -0.52 12.13
C ALA A 118 -11.22 -0.51 13.54
N PHE A 119 -10.64 0.22 14.48
CA PHE A 119 -11.20 0.37 15.83
C PHE A 119 -12.48 1.23 15.90
N MET A 120 -12.79 2.04 14.88
CA MET A 120 -13.86 3.07 14.92
C MET A 120 -15.22 2.59 15.45
N GLU A 121 -15.65 1.38 15.10
CA GLU A 121 -16.94 0.80 15.51
C GLU A 121 -16.88 -0.02 16.81
N HIS A 122 -15.66 -0.30 17.31
CA HIS A 122 -15.40 -1.22 18.43
C HIS A 122 -14.87 -0.50 19.68
N ASP A 123 -13.99 0.47 19.50
CA ASP A 123 -13.37 1.26 20.56
C ASP A 123 -13.17 2.73 20.10
N PRO A 124 -14.21 3.58 20.23
CA PRO A 124 -14.11 5.00 19.88
C PRO A 124 -13.16 5.79 20.78
N GLN A 125 -12.73 5.27 21.94
CA GLN A 125 -11.74 5.95 22.79
C GLN A 125 -10.33 5.70 22.24
N ARG A 126 -10.01 4.44 21.89
CA ARG A 126 -8.76 4.07 21.26
C ARG A 126 -8.60 4.65 19.86
N THR A 127 -9.69 4.71 19.09
CA THR A 127 -9.72 5.43 17.80
C THR A 127 -9.25 6.87 17.96
N ARG A 128 -9.83 7.64 18.90
CA ARG A 128 -9.38 9.01 19.19
C ARG A 128 -7.92 9.06 19.63
N ALA A 129 -7.49 8.19 20.54
CA ALA A 129 -6.11 8.18 21.04
C ALA A 129 -5.08 7.89 19.93
N LEU A 130 -5.42 7.03 18.97
CA LEU A 130 -4.61 6.77 17.77
C LEU A 130 -4.60 7.97 16.83
N LEU A 131 -5.76 8.58 16.56
CA LEU A 131 -5.85 9.78 15.71
C LEU A 131 -5.12 11.00 16.31
N ASP A 132 -5.16 11.18 17.63
CA ASP A 132 -4.34 12.15 18.37
C ASP A 132 -2.83 11.87 18.25
N GLU A 133 -2.44 10.59 18.07
CA GLU A 133 -1.06 10.18 17.80
C GLU A 133 -0.66 10.46 16.35
N VAL A 134 -1.51 10.14 15.37
CA VAL A 134 -1.33 10.48 13.95
C VAL A 134 -1.17 11.99 13.76
N GLU A 135 -2.09 12.79 14.31
CA GLU A 135 -2.04 14.27 14.23
C GLU A 135 -0.73 14.82 14.82
N ARG A 136 -0.28 14.27 15.94
CA ARG A 136 0.98 14.67 16.59
C ARG A 136 2.21 14.33 15.74
N ILE A 137 2.21 13.18 15.06
CA ILE A 137 3.27 12.78 14.14
C ILE A 137 3.27 13.70 12.91
N ALA A 138 2.10 13.94 12.30
CA ALA A 138 1.94 14.84 11.16
C ALA A 138 2.44 16.26 11.47
N ARG A 139 2.10 16.81 12.65
CA ARG A 139 2.54 18.15 13.07
C ARG A 139 4.03 18.26 13.43
N ARG A 140 4.67 17.20 13.94
CA ARG A 140 6.01 17.26 14.59
C ARG A 140 7.12 16.47 13.90
N SER A 141 6.79 15.58 12.96
CA SER A 141 7.75 14.61 12.43
C SER A 141 7.66 14.40 10.92
N ILE A 142 6.48 14.61 10.30
CA ILE A 142 6.39 14.65 8.84
C ILE A 142 6.87 16.02 8.36
N THR A 143 7.90 16.02 7.51
CA THR A 143 8.49 17.23 6.93
C THR A 143 8.01 17.54 5.52
N ASP A 144 7.57 16.53 4.76
CA ASP A 144 6.93 16.76 3.48
C ASP A 144 5.53 17.36 3.67
N THR A 145 5.15 18.31 2.80
CA THR A 145 3.88 19.03 2.93
C THR A 145 2.70 18.23 2.38
N GLY A 146 2.91 17.43 1.32
CA GLY A 146 1.90 16.54 0.77
C GLY A 146 1.55 15.43 1.75
N ASP A 147 2.57 14.71 2.24
CA ASP A 147 2.41 13.66 3.26
C ASP A 147 1.70 14.18 4.53
N ARG A 148 2.09 15.38 4.99
CA ARG A 148 1.44 16.00 6.17
C ARG A 148 -0.02 16.34 5.89
N VAL A 149 -0.34 16.81 4.70
CA VAL A 149 -1.73 17.08 4.29
C VAL A 149 -2.52 15.77 4.21
N GLU A 150 -2.00 14.72 3.58
CA GLU A 150 -2.66 13.41 3.53
C GLU A 150 -2.96 12.87 4.93
N ALA A 151 -1.98 12.88 5.84
CA ALA A 151 -2.16 12.43 7.21
C ALA A 151 -3.25 13.23 7.96
N LEU A 152 -3.30 14.56 7.80
CA LEU A 152 -4.34 15.40 8.42
C LEU A 152 -5.73 15.15 7.80
N VAL A 153 -5.81 14.90 6.49
CA VAL A 153 -7.07 14.62 5.79
C VAL A 153 -7.62 13.24 6.18
N ARG A 154 -6.77 12.20 6.30
CA ARG A 154 -7.17 10.88 6.82
C ARG A 154 -7.71 10.94 8.25
N VAL A 155 -7.04 11.70 9.13
CA VAL A 155 -7.54 11.94 10.49
C VAL A 155 -8.89 12.64 10.45
N ALA A 156 -9.05 13.66 9.61
CA ALA A 156 -10.32 14.37 9.47
C ALA A 156 -11.44 13.46 8.95
N GLU A 157 -11.20 12.66 7.90
CA GLU A 157 -12.23 11.76 7.33
C GLU A 157 -12.72 10.74 8.36
N THR A 158 -11.81 10.18 9.17
CA THR A 158 -12.15 9.26 10.27
C THR A 158 -12.91 9.97 11.40
N LEU A 159 -12.64 11.26 11.64
CA LEU A 159 -13.34 12.05 12.65
C LEU A 159 -14.72 12.58 12.23
N ILE A 160 -15.06 12.63 10.93
CA ILE A 160 -16.39 13.11 10.45
C ILE A 160 -17.57 12.54 11.25
N PRO A 161 -17.70 11.21 11.45
CA PRO A 161 -18.83 10.64 12.20
C PRO A 161 -18.77 10.83 13.73
N ILE A 162 -17.68 11.35 14.28
CA ILE A 162 -17.41 11.41 15.74
C ILE A 162 -17.33 12.86 16.24
N GLU A 163 -16.54 13.70 15.57
CA GLU A 163 -16.19 15.08 15.93
C GLU A 163 -16.12 15.95 14.64
N PRO A 164 -17.25 16.22 13.97
CA PRO A 164 -17.28 16.89 12.66
C PRO A 164 -16.65 18.29 12.68
N GLU A 165 -16.78 19.04 13.77
CA GLU A 165 -16.13 20.35 13.91
C GLU A 165 -14.59 20.25 14.01
N ARG A 166 -14.07 19.18 14.63
CA ARG A 166 -12.63 18.91 14.69
C ARG A 166 -12.12 18.47 13.31
N ALA A 167 -12.85 17.59 12.63
CA ALA A 167 -12.57 17.22 11.25
C ALA A 167 -12.52 18.46 10.33
N ARG A 168 -13.51 19.37 10.45
CA ARG A 168 -13.57 20.64 9.72
C ARG A 168 -12.34 21.52 9.99
N ALA A 169 -11.94 21.67 11.25
CA ALA A 169 -10.76 22.46 11.62
C ALA A 169 -9.46 21.86 11.04
N LEU A 170 -9.31 20.54 11.05
CA LEU A 170 -8.15 19.84 10.45
C LEU A 170 -8.12 19.98 8.92
N LEU A 171 -9.26 19.92 8.23
CA LEU A 171 -9.36 20.18 6.79
C LEU A 171 -9.01 21.63 6.46
N GLY A 172 -9.38 22.59 7.32
CA GLY A 172 -8.95 23.98 7.20
C GLY A 172 -7.44 24.18 7.37
N GLU A 173 -6.80 23.45 8.30
CA GLU A 173 -5.33 23.44 8.39
C GLU A 173 -4.70 22.81 7.14
N ALA A 174 -5.22 21.68 6.68
CA ALA A 174 -4.76 20.98 5.49
C ALA A 174 -4.88 21.84 4.21
N GLU A 175 -5.99 22.57 4.03
CA GLU A 175 -6.14 23.52 2.91
C GLU A 175 -5.07 24.62 2.96
N ASN A 176 -4.84 25.22 4.13
CA ASN A 176 -3.85 26.29 4.29
C ASN A 176 -2.41 25.82 4.06
N LEU A 177 -2.09 24.56 4.39
CA LEU A 177 -0.81 23.91 4.11
C LEU A 177 -0.65 23.57 2.62
N ALA A 178 -1.71 23.10 1.95
CA ALA A 178 -1.68 22.69 0.55
C ALA A 178 -1.74 23.88 -0.43
N ARG A 179 -2.43 24.97 -0.09
CA ARG A 179 -2.63 26.15 -0.95
C ARG A 179 -1.34 26.76 -1.56
N PRO A 180 -0.19 26.87 -0.87
CA PRO A 180 1.05 27.37 -1.47
C PRO A 180 1.79 26.35 -2.37
N VAL A 181 1.36 25.09 -2.43
CA VAL A 181 2.02 24.04 -3.22
C VAL A 181 1.55 24.12 -4.68
N THR A 182 2.34 24.77 -5.53
CA THR A 182 2.00 25.03 -6.95
C THR A 182 2.61 24.03 -7.94
N ASP A 183 3.60 23.26 -7.51
CA ASP A 183 4.35 22.33 -8.36
C ASP A 183 4.43 21.00 -7.60
N TYR A 184 3.66 20.01 -8.06
CA TYR A 184 3.51 18.70 -7.43
C TYR A 184 3.44 17.65 -8.54
N ASP A 185 4.31 16.64 -8.51
CA ASP A 185 4.50 15.67 -9.61
C ASP A 185 3.28 14.76 -9.88
N LEU A 186 2.25 14.82 -9.02
CA LEU A 186 1.04 13.98 -9.06
C LEU A 186 -0.22 14.87 -9.13
N TRP A 187 -1.16 14.70 -8.21
CA TRP A 187 -2.37 15.53 -8.08
C TRP A 187 -2.24 16.47 -6.89
N SER A 188 -2.76 17.70 -7.01
CA SER A 188 -2.76 18.67 -5.91
C SER A 188 -3.45 18.08 -4.66
N PRO A 189 -2.83 18.16 -3.47
CA PRO A 189 -3.43 17.68 -2.22
C PRO A 189 -4.79 18.34 -1.87
N LEU A 190 -5.05 19.53 -2.42
CA LEU A 190 -6.35 20.21 -2.33
C LEU A 190 -7.52 19.41 -2.95
N THR A 191 -7.23 18.50 -3.89
CA THR A 191 -8.23 17.58 -4.47
C THR A 191 -8.87 16.72 -3.39
N GLU A 192 -8.04 16.16 -2.51
CA GLU A 192 -8.49 15.26 -1.45
C GLU A 192 -9.11 16.02 -0.27
N VAL A 193 -8.55 17.20 0.07
CA VAL A 193 -9.18 18.15 1.01
C VAL A 193 -10.61 18.48 0.55
N ALA A 194 -10.81 18.80 -0.73
CA ALA A 194 -12.13 19.10 -1.28
C ALA A 194 -13.07 17.89 -1.23
N ARG A 195 -12.60 16.68 -1.62
CA ARG A 195 -13.40 15.43 -1.56
C ARG A 195 -13.93 15.18 -0.15
N VAL A 196 -13.07 15.24 0.87
CA VAL A 196 -13.46 14.95 2.26
C VAL A 196 -14.30 16.09 2.83
N LEU A 197 -13.97 17.35 2.54
CA LEU A 197 -14.74 18.51 2.98
C LEU A 197 -16.17 18.53 2.43
N ALA A 198 -16.44 17.93 1.26
CA ALA A 198 -17.78 17.89 0.68
C ALA A 198 -18.85 17.24 1.58
N ARG A 199 -18.44 16.41 2.56
CA ARG A 199 -19.35 15.83 3.58
C ARG A 199 -19.74 16.82 4.70
N LEU A 200 -18.99 17.92 4.86
CA LEU A 200 -19.14 18.92 5.93
C LEU A 200 -19.47 20.32 5.40
N ASP A 201 -19.01 20.65 4.20
CA ASP A 201 -19.32 21.89 3.47
C ASP A 201 -19.22 21.66 1.95
N PRO A 202 -20.36 21.40 1.28
CA PRO A 202 -20.42 21.28 -0.18
C PRO A 202 -19.93 22.53 -0.92
N ALA A 203 -20.20 23.72 -0.40
CA ALA A 203 -19.91 24.99 -1.07
C ALA A 203 -18.42 25.34 -0.99
N GLU A 204 -17.80 25.15 0.17
CA GLU A 204 -16.37 25.36 0.36
C GLU A 204 -15.54 24.29 -0.36
N ALA A 205 -16.00 23.03 -0.35
CA ALA A 205 -15.40 21.96 -1.16
C ALA A 205 -15.41 22.29 -2.66
N GLU A 206 -16.53 22.79 -3.19
CA GLU A 206 -16.59 23.26 -4.59
C GLU A 206 -15.69 24.48 -4.81
N ARG A 207 -15.60 25.43 -3.86
CA ARG A 207 -14.69 26.59 -3.97
C ARG A 207 -13.24 26.14 -4.12
N ILE A 208 -12.79 25.19 -3.31
CA ILE A 208 -11.45 24.60 -3.41
C ILE A 208 -11.29 23.91 -4.76
N ALA A 209 -12.20 23.01 -5.13
CA ALA A 209 -12.14 22.27 -6.40
C ALA A 209 -12.14 23.19 -7.63
N ARG A 210 -12.86 24.32 -7.62
CA ARG A 210 -12.85 25.33 -8.69
C ARG A 210 -11.58 26.17 -8.75
N SER A 211 -10.81 26.27 -7.66
CA SER A 211 -9.53 27.01 -7.64
C SER A 211 -8.39 26.25 -8.32
N LEU A 212 -8.53 24.93 -8.44
CA LEU A 212 -7.60 24.07 -9.18
C LEU A 212 -7.66 24.32 -10.69
N THR A 213 -6.70 23.76 -11.42
CA THR A 213 -6.61 23.86 -12.89
C THR A 213 -6.56 22.49 -13.56
N GLY A 214 -6.76 22.45 -14.88
CA GLY A 214 -6.56 21.26 -15.71
C GLY A 214 -7.29 19.99 -15.25
N PHE A 215 -6.51 18.92 -15.09
CA PHE A 215 -6.99 17.59 -14.70
C PHE A 215 -7.52 17.58 -13.28
N ASP A 216 -6.75 18.13 -12.33
CA ASP A 216 -7.07 18.19 -10.90
C ASP A 216 -8.43 18.86 -10.65
N ARG A 217 -8.72 19.98 -11.30
CA ARG A 217 -10.05 20.61 -11.23
C ARG A 217 -11.17 19.69 -11.69
N THR A 218 -10.94 18.92 -12.75
CA THR A 218 -11.96 18.06 -13.34
C THR A 218 -12.27 16.88 -12.42
N TRP A 219 -11.25 16.31 -11.77
CA TRP A 219 -11.41 15.22 -10.81
C TRP A 219 -11.89 15.69 -9.44
N ALA A 220 -11.36 16.78 -8.90
CA ALA A 220 -11.85 17.35 -7.64
C ALA A 220 -13.35 17.67 -7.70
N LEU A 221 -13.82 18.30 -8.80
CA LEU A 221 -15.25 18.55 -8.99
C LEU A 221 -16.05 17.25 -9.21
N GLY A 222 -15.48 16.25 -9.88
CA GLY A 222 -16.09 14.94 -10.05
C GLY A 222 -16.27 14.19 -8.73
N ASP A 223 -15.27 14.23 -7.87
CA ASP A 223 -15.23 13.53 -6.59
C ASP A 223 -16.09 14.24 -5.55
N VAL A 224 -16.09 15.58 -5.51
CA VAL A 224 -17.07 16.39 -4.75
C VAL A 224 -18.49 16.03 -5.20
N ALA A 225 -18.78 16.05 -6.50
CA ALA A 225 -20.11 15.66 -6.99
C ALA A 225 -20.48 14.21 -6.65
N SER A 226 -19.52 13.28 -6.68
CA SER A 226 -19.74 11.87 -6.30
C SER A 226 -20.07 11.70 -4.81
N VAL A 227 -19.47 12.51 -3.93
CA VAL A 227 -19.81 12.54 -2.49
C VAL A 227 -21.20 13.15 -2.28
N LEU A 228 -21.54 14.20 -3.03
CA LEU A 228 -22.84 14.87 -2.95
C LEU A 228 -23.98 14.09 -3.60
N ALA A 229 -23.69 13.16 -4.51
CA ALA A 229 -24.69 12.47 -5.33
C ALA A 229 -25.84 11.83 -4.54
N GLY A 230 -25.54 11.23 -3.38
CA GLY A 230 -26.53 10.60 -2.49
C GLY A 230 -27.21 11.54 -1.49
N THR A 231 -26.73 12.78 -1.31
CA THR A 231 -27.21 13.70 -0.24
C THR A 231 -27.73 15.04 -0.78
N HIS A 232 -27.10 15.58 -1.82
CA HIS A 232 -27.39 16.85 -2.49
C HIS A 232 -27.38 16.64 -4.03
N PRO A 233 -28.27 15.80 -4.58
CA PRO A 233 -28.21 15.38 -5.99
C PRO A 233 -28.27 16.56 -6.98
N ALA A 234 -29.08 17.59 -6.71
CA ALA A 234 -29.16 18.78 -7.56
C ALA A 234 -27.83 19.57 -7.61
N GLU A 235 -27.02 19.53 -6.55
CA GLU A 235 -25.69 20.15 -6.53
C GLU A 235 -24.66 19.29 -7.27
N ALA A 236 -24.73 17.96 -7.10
CA ALA A 236 -23.93 17.02 -7.87
C ALA A 236 -24.17 17.17 -9.39
N GLU A 237 -25.44 17.23 -9.82
CA GLU A 237 -25.84 17.50 -11.21
C GLU A 237 -25.28 18.83 -11.72
N ARG A 238 -25.44 19.91 -10.94
CA ARG A 238 -24.92 21.25 -11.29
C ARG A 238 -23.40 21.24 -11.46
N ILE A 239 -22.67 20.55 -10.59
CA ILE A 239 -21.21 20.45 -10.65
C ILE A 239 -20.79 19.66 -11.90
N ILE A 240 -21.33 18.46 -12.12
CA ILE A 240 -21.05 17.60 -13.29
C ILE A 240 -21.48 18.24 -14.62
N GLY A 241 -22.58 19.01 -14.60
CA GLY A 241 -23.05 19.81 -15.74
C GLY A 241 -22.11 20.97 -16.07
N SER A 242 -21.38 21.50 -15.08
CA SER A 242 -20.40 22.58 -15.28
C SER A 242 -19.03 22.11 -15.77
N LEU A 243 -18.79 20.78 -15.84
CA LEU A 243 -17.60 20.22 -16.45
C LEU A 243 -17.68 20.30 -17.99
N SER A 244 -16.68 20.93 -18.60
CA SER A 244 -16.55 21.01 -20.06
C SER A 244 -16.61 19.62 -20.72
N SER A 245 -17.18 19.54 -21.93
CA SER A 245 -17.27 18.31 -22.74
C SER A 245 -15.90 17.86 -23.27
N SER A 246 -15.04 17.40 -22.36
CA SER A 246 -13.71 16.81 -22.61
C SER A 246 -13.73 15.31 -22.30
N THR A 247 -12.73 14.58 -22.79
CA THR A 247 -12.56 13.14 -22.51
C THR A 247 -12.39 12.83 -21.02
N VAL A 248 -11.78 13.76 -20.27
CA VAL A 248 -11.55 13.64 -18.82
C VAL A 248 -12.86 13.56 -18.03
N ARG A 249 -13.98 14.06 -18.57
CA ARG A 249 -15.32 14.03 -17.92
C ARG A 249 -15.92 12.63 -17.80
N VAL A 250 -15.44 11.63 -18.55
CA VAL A 250 -15.98 10.25 -18.51
C VAL A 250 -15.83 9.61 -17.14
N GLY A 251 -14.67 9.79 -16.47
CA GLY A 251 -14.42 9.28 -15.13
C GLY A 251 -15.38 9.85 -14.07
N PRO A 252 -15.45 11.18 -13.90
CA PRO A 252 -16.43 11.86 -13.07
C PRO A 252 -17.88 11.45 -13.33
N LEU A 253 -18.31 11.34 -14.60
CA LEU A 253 -19.66 10.87 -14.94
C LEU A 253 -19.91 9.44 -14.46
N ALA A 254 -18.94 8.55 -14.62
CA ALA A 254 -19.05 7.16 -14.15
C ALA A 254 -19.12 7.08 -12.61
N ARG A 255 -18.30 7.87 -11.88
CA ARG A 255 -18.35 7.89 -10.40
C ARG A 255 -19.67 8.40 -9.86
N VAL A 256 -20.24 9.47 -10.43
CA VAL A 256 -21.55 9.97 -10.00
C VAL A 256 -22.66 8.99 -10.39
N ALA A 257 -22.57 8.33 -11.55
CA ALA A 257 -23.51 7.28 -11.92
C ALA A 257 -23.44 6.05 -11.01
N GLU A 258 -22.25 5.68 -10.53
CA GLU A 258 -22.02 4.62 -9.54
C GLU A 258 -22.64 5.03 -8.19
N ALA A 259 -22.40 6.25 -7.73
CA ALA A 259 -22.93 6.77 -6.47
C ALA A 259 -24.47 6.92 -6.42
N VAL A 260 -25.14 7.09 -7.56
CA VAL A 260 -26.62 7.12 -7.65
C VAL A 260 -27.24 5.81 -8.13
N ALA A 261 -26.46 4.80 -8.53
CA ALA A 261 -26.99 3.57 -9.14
C ALA A 261 -27.99 2.83 -8.23
N GLY A 262 -27.73 2.82 -6.92
CA GLY A 262 -28.61 2.18 -5.92
C GLY A 262 -29.87 2.97 -5.55
N THR A 263 -29.95 4.27 -5.86
CA THR A 263 -31.07 5.15 -5.49
C THR A 263 -31.89 5.62 -6.68
N ASP A 264 -31.26 5.96 -7.80
CA ASP A 264 -31.90 6.27 -9.08
C ASP A 264 -31.15 5.63 -10.27
N PRO A 265 -31.50 4.38 -10.63
CA PRO A 265 -30.97 3.70 -11.82
C PRO A 265 -31.30 4.40 -13.14
N GLN A 266 -32.34 5.25 -13.21
CA GLN A 266 -32.68 5.98 -14.45
C GLN A 266 -31.74 7.17 -14.65
N HIS A 267 -31.44 7.91 -13.59
CA HIS A 267 -30.45 8.97 -13.59
C HIS A 267 -29.03 8.41 -13.84
N ALA A 268 -28.65 7.31 -13.21
CA ALA A 268 -27.38 6.62 -13.48
C ALA A 268 -27.25 6.27 -14.98
N ARG A 269 -28.29 5.69 -15.59
CA ARG A 269 -28.34 5.42 -17.05
C ARG A 269 -28.22 6.69 -17.90
N ALA A 270 -28.78 7.82 -17.48
CA ALA A 270 -28.66 9.09 -18.20
C ALA A 270 -27.22 9.62 -18.20
N LEU A 271 -26.56 9.59 -17.03
CA LEU A 271 -25.16 9.97 -16.88
C LEU A 271 -24.22 9.07 -17.71
N LEU A 272 -24.44 7.75 -17.69
CA LEU A 272 -23.61 6.81 -18.46
C LEU A 272 -23.86 6.90 -19.98
N ARG A 273 -25.05 7.28 -20.45
CA ARG A 273 -25.26 7.58 -21.88
C ARG A 273 -24.45 8.79 -22.34
N GLU A 274 -24.36 9.84 -21.51
CA GLU A 274 -23.50 10.99 -21.79
C GLU A 274 -22.01 10.59 -21.73
N ALA A 275 -21.61 9.76 -20.77
CA ALA A 275 -20.26 9.19 -20.70
C ALA A 275 -19.93 8.39 -21.98
N LEU A 276 -20.83 7.52 -22.44
CA LEU A 276 -20.67 6.73 -23.67
C LEU A 276 -20.61 7.60 -24.93
N ARG A 277 -21.39 8.69 -25.00
CA ARG A 277 -21.32 9.65 -26.10
C ARG A 277 -19.92 10.26 -26.20
N ILE A 278 -19.32 10.63 -25.06
CA ILE A 278 -17.95 11.14 -24.99
C ILE A 278 -16.96 10.02 -25.36
N THR A 279 -17.04 8.84 -24.71
CA THR A 279 -16.20 7.67 -24.98
C THR A 279 -16.15 7.29 -26.46
N ARG A 280 -17.28 7.28 -27.17
CA ARG A 280 -17.34 6.94 -28.60
C ARG A 280 -16.68 7.98 -29.51
N SER A 281 -16.43 9.19 -29.04
CA SER A 281 -15.64 10.20 -29.75
C SER A 281 -14.12 10.02 -29.58
N ILE A 282 -13.67 9.24 -28.60
CA ILE A 282 -12.25 8.99 -28.31
C ILE A 282 -11.64 8.06 -29.38
N PRO A 283 -10.45 8.37 -29.93
CA PRO A 283 -9.72 7.47 -30.81
C PRO A 283 -9.52 6.07 -30.22
N GLY A 284 -9.54 5.05 -31.07
CA GLY A 284 -9.71 3.65 -30.68
C GLY A 284 -8.89 3.14 -29.48
N PRO A 285 -7.56 3.36 -29.42
CA PRO A 285 -6.71 2.71 -28.43
C PRO A 285 -7.08 3.04 -26.97
N ASP A 286 -7.47 4.28 -26.69
CA ASP A 286 -7.76 4.73 -25.31
C ASP A 286 -9.22 4.46 -24.91
N ARG A 287 -10.09 4.23 -25.90
CA ARG A 287 -11.52 3.96 -25.70
C ARG A 287 -11.80 2.69 -24.90
N ILE A 288 -10.95 1.66 -25.01
CA ILE A 288 -11.15 0.34 -24.39
C ILE A 288 -11.31 0.47 -22.87
N GLY A 289 -10.45 1.25 -22.21
CA GLY A 289 -10.51 1.48 -20.76
C GLY A 289 -11.76 2.24 -20.33
N TYR A 290 -12.20 3.22 -21.11
CA TYR A 290 -13.44 3.97 -20.85
C TYR A 290 -14.69 3.10 -21.06
N LEU A 291 -14.73 2.24 -22.08
CA LEU A 291 -15.82 1.28 -22.29
C LEU A 291 -15.89 0.28 -21.14
N ALA A 292 -14.76 -0.29 -20.71
CA ALA A 292 -14.69 -1.19 -19.57
C ALA A 292 -15.12 -0.50 -18.26
N THR A 293 -14.69 0.74 -18.04
CA THR A 293 -15.09 1.56 -16.87
C THR A 293 -16.59 1.79 -16.82
N VAL A 294 -17.21 2.16 -17.96
CA VAL A 294 -18.67 2.33 -18.02
C VAL A 294 -19.38 0.97 -17.85
N ALA A 295 -18.92 -0.08 -18.52
CA ALA A 295 -19.54 -1.39 -18.44
C ALA A 295 -19.58 -1.96 -17.01
N ARG A 296 -18.54 -1.69 -16.19
CA ARG A 296 -18.50 -2.04 -14.77
C ARG A 296 -19.67 -1.43 -14.00
N VAL A 297 -20.00 -0.16 -14.23
CA VAL A 297 -21.14 0.51 -13.56
C VAL A 297 -22.48 0.07 -14.16
N VAL A 298 -22.54 -0.15 -15.48
CA VAL A 298 -23.77 -0.59 -16.18
C VAL A 298 -24.24 -1.98 -15.73
N VAL A 299 -23.33 -2.89 -15.34
CA VAL A 299 -23.68 -4.30 -15.13
C VAL A 299 -24.71 -4.50 -14.01
N GLU A 300 -24.70 -3.67 -12.97
CA GLU A 300 -25.58 -3.79 -11.80
C GLU A 300 -27.06 -3.64 -12.18
N PHE A 301 -27.37 -2.85 -13.21
CA PHE A 301 -28.75 -2.54 -13.61
C PHE A 301 -29.09 -2.83 -15.08
N ALA A 302 -28.12 -3.16 -15.94
CA ALA A 302 -28.34 -3.48 -17.36
C ALA A 302 -27.27 -4.45 -17.89
N PRO A 303 -27.24 -5.72 -17.44
CA PRO A 303 -26.17 -6.66 -17.76
C PRO A 303 -26.00 -6.93 -19.27
N GLU A 304 -27.06 -6.89 -20.07
CA GLU A 304 -26.93 -7.06 -21.53
C GLU A 304 -26.28 -5.85 -22.22
N GLU A 305 -26.51 -4.64 -21.71
CA GLU A 305 -25.83 -3.42 -22.20
C GLU A 305 -24.35 -3.45 -21.80
N ALA A 306 -24.04 -3.87 -20.57
CA ALA A 306 -22.66 -4.10 -20.13
C ALA A 306 -21.94 -5.15 -21.01
N ARG A 307 -22.57 -6.29 -21.30
CA ARG A 307 -22.00 -7.32 -22.21
C ARG A 307 -21.77 -6.77 -23.62
N ALA A 308 -22.68 -5.96 -24.16
CA ALA A 308 -22.50 -5.34 -25.47
C ALA A 308 -21.30 -4.37 -25.49
N LEU A 309 -21.13 -3.56 -24.43
CA LEU A 309 -19.98 -2.66 -24.28
C LEU A 309 -18.66 -3.41 -24.12
N LEU A 310 -18.65 -4.52 -23.37
CA LEU A 310 -17.48 -5.38 -23.22
C LEU A 310 -17.13 -6.10 -24.53
N GLY A 311 -18.13 -6.49 -25.33
CA GLY A 311 -17.92 -7.02 -26.68
C GLY A 311 -17.35 -5.98 -27.66
N GLU A 312 -17.80 -4.72 -27.59
CA GLU A 312 -17.20 -3.59 -28.34
C GLU A 312 -15.71 -3.43 -27.94
N ALA A 313 -15.43 -3.39 -26.64
CA ALA A 313 -14.07 -3.28 -26.10
C ALA A 313 -13.17 -4.48 -26.47
N GLU A 314 -13.71 -5.71 -26.45
CA GLU A 314 -12.99 -6.93 -26.82
C GLU A 314 -12.60 -6.94 -28.30
N HIS A 315 -13.55 -6.59 -29.18
CA HIS A 315 -13.27 -6.49 -30.61
C HIS A 315 -12.15 -5.50 -30.90
N MET A 316 -12.15 -4.36 -30.20
CA MET A 316 -11.11 -3.34 -30.29
C MET A 316 -9.75 -3.84 -29.76
N ALA A 317 -9.72 -4.49 -28.59
CA ALA A 317 -8.51 -5.08 -28.02
C ALA A 317 -7.88 -6.11 -28.97
N ARG A 318 -8.69 -7.00 -29.55
CA ARG A 318 -8.27 -7.99 -30.57
C ARG A 318 -7.73 -7.34 -31.84
N ALA A 319 -8.27 -6.18 -32.22
CA ALA A 319 -7.83 -5.41 -33.39
C ALA A 319 -6.50 -4.65 -33.16
N THR A 320 -6.10 -4.36 -31.91
CA THR A 320 -4.80 -3.72 -31.59
C THR A 320 -3.64 -4.48 -32.24
N THR A 321 -2.90 -3.86 -33.16
CA THR A 321 -1.87 -4.54 -33.97
C THR A 321 -0.54 -4.75 -33.22
N HIS A 322 -0.23 -3.90 -32.23
CA HIS A 322 0.99 -3.99 -31.44
C HIS A 322 0.83 -5.07 -30.35
N PRO A 323 1.62 -6.17 -30.35
CA PRO A 323 1.36 -7.30 -29.44
C PRO A 323 1.41 -6.96 -27.93
N PRO A 324 2.38 -6.17 -27.42
CA PRO A 324 2.36 -5.76 -26.00
C PRO A 324 1.05 -5.08 -25.61
N ARG A 325 0.66 -4.06 -26.38
CA ARG A 325 -0.57 -3.31 -26.13
C ARG A 325 -1.82 -4.19 -26.23
N ARG A 326 -1.87 -5.15 -27.17
CA ARG A 326 -2.96 -6.14 -27.25
C ARG A 326 -3.03 -6.99 -25.99
N ALA A 327 -1.90 -7.45 -25.45
CA ALA A 327 -1.89 -8.22 -24.21
C ALA A 327 -2.36 -7.37 -23.01
N GLU A 328 -1.91 -6.12 -22.93
CA GLU A 328 -2.36 -5.15 -21.91
C GLU A 328 -3.87 -4.87 -22.01
N ASP A 329 -4.38 -4.58 -23.21
CA ASP A 329 -5.80 -4.33 -23.49
C ASP A 329 -6.67 -5.54 -23.07
N LEU A 330 -6.24 -6.77 -23.40
CA LEU A 330 -6.93 -8.01 -23.02
C LEU A 330 -6.89 -8.28 -21.51
N VAL A 331 -5.77 -8.02 -20.82
CA VAL A 331 -5.66 -8.18 -19.36
C VAL A 331 -6.50 -7.14 -18.62
N MET A 332 -6.53 -5.90 -19.11
CA MET A 332 -7.36 -4.83 -18.55
C MET A 332 -8.85 -5.14 -18.71
N LEU A 333 -9.28 -5.61 -19.89
CA LEU A 333 -10.64 -6.08 -20.10
C LEU A 333 -10.98 -7.28 -19.20
N ALA A 334 -10.08 -8.27 -19.10
CA ALA A 334 -10.29 -9.46 -18.28
C ALA A 334 -10.50 -9.14 -16.78
N ARG A 335 -9.87 -8.09 -16.24
CA ARG A 335 -10.12 -7.64 -14.86
C ARG A 335 -11.59 -7.26 -14.63
N VAL A 336 -12.19 -6.51 -15.56
CA VAL A 336 -13.61 -6.11 -15.45
C VAL A 336 -14.54 -7.27 -15.78
N VAL A 337 -14.22 -8.07 -16.80
CA VAL A 337 -15.00 -9.26 -17.16
C VAL A 337 -15.03 -10.28 -16.02
N ALA A 338 -13.98 -10.39 -15.19
CA ALA A 338 -13.92 -11.35 -14.08
C ALA A 338 -15.02 -11.17 -13.03
N GLU A 339 -15.57 -9.96 -12.87
CA GLU A 339 -16.68 -9.67 -11.97
C GLU A 339 -18.03 -10.18 -12.49
N ILE A 340 -18.11 -10.48 -13.79
CA ILE A 340 -19.35 -10.74 -14.55
C ILE A 340 -19.38 -12.16 -15.11
N ASP A 341 -18.29 -12.59 -15.73
CA ASP A 341 -18.06 -13.93 -16.27
C ASP A 341 -16.58 -14.34 -16.03
N PRO A 342 -16.29 -15.03 -14.90
CA PRO A 342 -14.97 -15.56 -14.58
C PRO A 342 -14.38 -16.49 -15.66
N GLN A 343 -15.21 -17.21 -16.42
CA GLN A 343 -14.74 -18.14 -17.45
C GLN A 343 -14.34 -17.39 -18.72
N HIS A 344 -15.11 -16.39 -19.13
CA HIS A 344 -14.75 -15.51 -20.24
C HIS A 344 -13.48 -14.72 -19.92
N ALA A 345 -13.36 -14.19 -18.70
CA ALA A 345 -12.13 -13.53 -18.23
C ALA A 345 -10.91 -14.46 -18.28
N ARG A 346 -11.04 -15.71 -17.83
CA ARG A 346 -9.97 -16.72 -17.93
C ARG A 346 -9.58 -16.97 -19.39
N SER A 347 -10.54 -16.98 -20.32
CA SER A 347 -10.27 -17.14 -21.75
C SER A 347 -9.45 -15.98 -22.33
N LEU A 348 -9.79 -14.74 -21.96
CA LEU A 348 -9.08 -13.51 -22.36
C LEU A 348 -7.64 -13.50 -21.82
N LEU A 349 -7.42 -13.91 -20.57
CA LEU A 349 -6.07 -14.01 -20.00
C LEU A 349 -5.22 -15.10 -20.67
N LEU A 350 -5.82 -16.25 -21.01
CA LEU A 350 -5.11 -17.30 -21.76
C LEU A 350 -4.74 -16.84 -23.17
N GLU A 351 -5.54 -15.99 -23.80
CA GLU A 351 -5.18 -15.33 -25.06
C GLU A 351 -4.07 -14.30 -24.88
N ALA A 352 -4.21 -13.40 -23.90
CA ALA A 352 -3.17 -12.43 -23.57
C ALA A 352 -1.83 -13.12 -23.31
N HIS A 353 -1.82 -14.28 -22.63
CA HIS A 353 -0.59 -15.03 -22.36
C HIS A 353 0.10 -15.53 -23.64
N ARG A 354 -0.68 -15.97 -24.63
CA ARG A 354 -0.17 -16.35 -25.96
C ARG A 354 0.38 -15.14 -26.70
N VAL A 355 -0.30 -13.99 -26.63
CA VAL A 355 0.14 -12.73 -27.24
C VAL A 355 1.45 -12.25 -26.59
N THR A 356 1.54 -12.20 -25.26
CA THR A 356 2.78 -11.93 -24.51
C THR A 356 3.91 -12.85 -24.93
N GLY A 357 3.64 -14.15 -25.15
CA GLY A 357 4.61 -15.11 -25.66
C GLY A 357 5.25 -14.73 -27.01
N SER A 358 4.58 -13.92 -27.83
CA SER A 358 5.08 -13.43 -29.13
C SER A 358 5.88 -12.10 -29.04
N VAL A 359 5.86 -11.41 -27.90
CA VAL A 359 6.55 -10.12 -27.71
C VAL A 359 8.06 -10.34 -27.71
N LYS A 360 8.80 -9.69 -28.63
CA LYS A 360 10.25 -9.91 -28.77
C LYS A 360 11.10 -9.42 -27.59
N ASN A 361 10.61 -8.43 -26.83
CA ASN A 361 11.34 -7.83 -25.72
C ASN A 361 11.08 -8.63 -24.43
N VAL A 362 12.14 -9.26 -23.89
CA VAL A 362 12.06 -10.14 -22.72
C VAL A 362 11.69 -9.39 -21.43
N ASP A 363 12.11 -8.13 -21.26
CA ASP A 363 11.74 -7.32 -20.10
C ASP A 363 10.25 -6.94 -20.14
N ILE A 364 9.72 -6.66 -21.33
CA ILE A 364 8.29 -6.41 -21.52
C ILE A 364 7.50 -7.70 -21.26
N GLN A 365 7.92 -8.84 -21.83
CA GLN A 365 7.30 -10.15 -21.52
C GLN A 365 7.24 -10.44 -20.02
N ALA A 366 8.34 -10.18 -19.31
CA ALA A 366 8.44 -10.43 -17.88
C ALA A 366 7.45 -9.56 -17.08
N ARG A 367 7.30 -8.28 -17.43
CA ARG A 367 6.34 -7.35 -16.81
C ARG A 367 4.90 -7.71 -17.10
N GLU A 368 4.55 -8.01 -18.36
CA GLU A 368 3.21 -8.46 -18.74
C GLU A 368 2.82 -9.75 -17.99
N ARG A 369 3.72 -10.73 -17.90
CA ARG A 369 3.48 -11.98 -17.15
C ARG A 369 3.21 -11.76 -15.67
N VAL A 370 3.83 -10.76 -15.03
CA VAL A 370 3.54 -10.39 -13.62
C VAL A 370 2.09 -9.92 -13.47
N ILE A 371 1.63 -9.03 -14.35
CA ILE A 371 0.26 -8.48 -14.30
C ILE A 371 -0.76 -9.58 -14.64
N LEU A 372 -0.46 -10.42 -15.64
CA LEU A 372 -1.34 -11.50 -16.08
C LEU A 372 -1.49 -12.59 -15.00
N ALA A 373 -0.39 -12.98 -14.33
CA ALA A 373 -0.43 -13.94 -13.23
C ALA A 373 -1.27 -13.43 -12.05
N GLU A 374 -1.18 -12.14 -11.70
CA GLU A 374 -1.99 -11.53 -10.65
C GLU A 374 -3.49 -11.66 -10.93
N VAL A 375 -3.96 -11.32 -12.15
CA VAL A 375 -5.40 -11.45 -12.50
C VAL A 375 -5.80 -12.92 -12.57
N MET A 376 -4.94 -13.78 -13.15
CA MET A 376 -5.21 -15.22 -13.23
C MET A 376 -5.33 -15.86 -11.85
N ALA A 377 -4.64 -15.35 -10.81
CA ALA A 377 -4.69 -15.93 -9.47
C ALA A 377 -6.09 -15.92 -8.84
N GLY A 378 -6.95 -14.98 -9.24
CA GLY A 378 -8.36 -14.93 -8.81
C GLY A 378 -9.28 -15.94 -9.51
N LEU A 379 -8.79 -16.63 -10.55
CA LEU A 379 -9.56 -17.51 -11.43
C LEU A 379 -9.01 -18.94 -11.49
N ASP A 380 -7.68 -19.08 -11.53
CA ASP A 380 -6.95 -20.35 -11.64
C ASP A 380 -5.53 -20.19 -11.06
N LEU A 381 -5.38 -20.52 -9.78
CA LEU A 381 -4.10 -20.42 -9.06
C LEU A 381 -2.99 -21.26 -9.70
N ALA A 382 -3.32 -22.42 -10.27
CA ALA A 382 -2.36 -23.33 -10.88
C ALA A 382 -1.83 -22.79 -12.22
N GLU A 383 -2.67 -22.10 -13.01
CA GLU A 383 -2.25 -21.36 -14.19
C GLU A 383 -1.45 -20.11 -13.81
N ALA A 384 -1.89 -19.33 -12.81
CA ALA A 384 -1.19 -18.15 -12.32
C ALA A 384 0.25 -18.46 -11.86
N GLU A 385 0.45 -19.56 -11.13
CA GLU A 385 1.77 -20.03 -10.72
C GLU A 385 2.60 -20.56 -11.92
N ARG A 386 1.97 -21.15 -12.95
CA ARG A 386 2.67 -21.56 -14.18
C ARG A 386 3.14 -20.35 -14.98
N ILE A 387 2.27 -19.35 -15.21
CA ILE A 387 2.62 -18.07 -15.85
C ILE A 387 3.79 -17.39 -15.11
N SER A 388 3.74 -17.36 -13.78
CA SER A 388 4.80 -16.78 -12.94
C SER A 388 6.15 -17.47 -13.15
N ARG A 389 6.19 -18.80 -13.28
CA ARG A 389 7.44 -19.55 -13.55
C ARG A 389 8.08 -19.19 -14.90
N PHE A 390 7.32 -18.71 -15.89
CA PHE A 390 7.86 -18.22 -17.17
C PHE A 390 8.47 -16.80 -17.08
N VAL A 391 8.49 -16.16 -15.91
CA VAL A 391 9.18 -14.88 -15.72
C VAL A 391 10.68 -15.16 -15.53
N ASN A 392 11.49 -14.88 -16.56
CA ASN A 392 12.93 -15.21 -16.56
C ASN A 392 13.72 -14.45 -15.48
N ASP A 393 13.40 -13.17 -15.27
CA ASP A 393 13.97 -12.33 -14.22
C ASP A 393 13.54 -12.82 -12.82
N PRO A 394 14.47 -13.24 -11.93
CA PRO A 394 14.13 -13.79 -10.61
C PRO A 394 13.41 -12.80 -9.68
N TYR A 395 13.73 -11.50 -9.78
CA TYR A 395 13.09 -10.46 -8.98
C TYR A 395 11.63 -10.27 -9.42
N LEU A 396 11.40 -10.12 -10.73
CA LEU A 396 10.04 -10.03 -11.27
C LEU A 396 9.25 -11.34 -11.04
N ARG A 397 9.91 -12.50 -11.03
CA ARG A 397 9.29 -13.77 -10.66
C ARG A 397 8.82 -13.78 -9.20
N ALA A 398 9.65 -13.29 -8.27
CA ALA A 398 9.26 -13.16 -6.87
C ALA A 398 8.11 -12.17 -6.68
N LYS A 399 8.13 -11.04 -7.40
CA LYS A 399 7.02 -10.06 -7.44
C LYS A 399 5.73 -10.66 -8.00
N ALA A 400 5.81 -11.49 -9.05
CA ALA A 400 4.67 -12.22 -9.59
C ALA A 400 4.11 -13.22 -8.57
N LEU A 401 4.96 -14.08 -7.98
CA LEU A 401 4.52 -15.07 -7.00
C LEU A 401 3.92 -14.42 -5.74
N GLN A 402 4.48 -13.31 -5.25
CA GLN A 402 3.87 -12.57 -4.14
C GLN A 402 2.50 -11.99 -4.52
N LYS A 403 2.35 -11.36 -5.69
CA LYS A 403 1.04 -10.90 -6.17
C LYS A 403 0.01 -12.03 -6.32
N VAL A 404 0.43 -13.19 -6.82
CA VAL A 404 -0.39 -14.41 -6.87
C VAL A 404 -0.80 -14.85 -5.47
N VAL A 405 0.11 -14.79 -4.49
CA VAL A 405 -0.21 -15.09 -3.07
C VAL A 405 -1.21 -14.10 -2.49
N GLY A 406 -1.04 -12.79 -2.68
CA GLY A 406 -1.94 -11.78 -2.13
C GLY A 406 -3.40 -11.93 -2.59
N VAL A 407 -3.61 -12.42 -3.82
CA VAL A 407 -4.94 -12.77 -4.34
C VAL A 407 -5.40 -14.15 -3.82
N ALA A 408 -4.53 -15.14 -3.86
CA ALA A 408 -4.84 -16.52 -3.45
C ALA A 408 -5.06 -16.68 -1.94
N ALA A 409 -4.51 -15.79 -1.10
CA ALA A 409 -4.51 -15.90 0.36
C ALA A 409 -5.91 -16.10 0.97
N LYS A 410 -6.96 -15.56 0.35
CA LYS A 410 -8.36 -15.76 0.75
C LYS A 410 -9.07 -16.94 0.07
N LEU A 411 -8.60 -17.37 -1.11
CA LEU A 411 -9.26 -18.37 -1.97
C LEU A 411 -8.71 -19.79 -1.74
N ASP A 412 -7.39 -19.90 -1.61
CA ASP A 412 -6.66 -21.12 -1.27
C ASP A 412 -5.44 -20.75 -0.39
N PRO A 413 -5.62 -20.62 0.94
CA PRO A 413 -4.53 -20.29 1.86
C PRO A 413 -3.38 -21.30 1.84
N VAL A 414 -3.67 -22.58 1.54
CA VAL A 414 -2.67 -23.66 1.54
C VAL A 414 -1.80 -23.59 0.29
N GLY A 415 -2.41 -23.39 -0.89
CA GLY A 415 -1.72 -23.13 -2.14
C GLY A 415 -0.94 -21.82 -2.09
N ALA A 416 -1.51 -20.76 -1.52
CA ALA A 416 -0.84 -19.49 -1.28
C ALA A 416 0.41 -19.66 -0.40
N GLU A 417 0.31 -20.36 0.74
CA GLU A 417 1.46 -20.60 1.63
C GLU A 417 2.56 -21.44 0.98
N ARG A 418 2.18 -22.46 0.19
CA ARG A 418 3.12 -23.26 -0.61
C ARG A 418 3.90 -22.36 -1.59
N ILE A 419 3.21 -21.44 -2.26
CA ILE A 419 3.83 -20.49 -3.20
C ILE A 419 4.74 -19.51 -2.46
N ALA A 420 4.27 -18.88 -1.37
CA ALA A 420 5.05 -17.95 -0.55
C ALA A 420 6.37 -18.58 -0.06
N ARG A 421 6.32 -19.84 0.39
CA ARG A 421 7.53 -20.57 0.83
C ARG A 421 8.54 -20.78 -0.31
N SER A 422 8.09 -20.98 -1.54
CA SER A 422 8.96 -21.18 -2.72
C SER A 422 9.79 -19.96 -3.13
N ILE A 423 9.43 -18.76 -2.68
CA ILE A 423 10.16 -17.51 -3.00
C ILE A 423 11.60 -17.55 -2.46
N ARG A 424 11.84 -18.22 -1.31
CA ARG A 424 13.18 -18.36 -0.70
C ARG A 424 14.11 -19.31 -1.48
N THR A 425 13.56 -20.29 -2.19
CA THR A 425 14.33 -21.38 -2.83
C THR A 425 14.88 -21.01 -4.21
N GLN A 426 14.63 -19.79 -4.68
CA GLN A 426 15.21 -19.30 -5.93
C GLN A 426 16.66 -18.88 -5.66
N HIS A 427 17.62 -19.76 -5.98
CA HIS A 427 19.04 -19.45 -5.94
C HIS A 427 19.34 -18.26 -6.87
N ILE A 428 19.38 -17.06 -6.30
CA ILE A 428 20.10 -15.93 -6.88
C ILE A 428 21.49 -16.00 -6.28
N ASP A 429 22.49 -16.25 -7.14
CA ASP A 429 23.87 -16.04 -6.74
C ASP A 429 24.02 -14.59 -6.28
N ARG A 430 24.58 -14.41 -5.07
CA ARG A 430 24.90 -13.11 -4.45
C ARG A 430 25.69 -12.18 -5.37
N PHE A 431 26.32 -12.76 -6.40
CA PHE A 431 26.97 -12.12 -7.52
C PHE A 431 26.05 -11.18 -8.35
N VAL A 432 24.81 -11.59 -8.65
CA VAL A 432 23.92 -10.82 -9.56
C VAL A 432 23.52 -9.48 -8.96
N THR A 433 23.18 -9.47 -7.65
CA THR A 433 22.86 -8.26 -6.89
C THR A 433 24.05 -7.29 -6.73
N THR A 434 25.27 -7.77 -6.91
CA THR A 434 26.49 -6.96 -6.75
C THR A 434 26.92 -6.29 -8.06
N PHE A 435 26.66 -6.90 -9.22
CA PHE A 435 27.18 -6.44 -10.52
C PHE A 435 26.14 -5.84 -11.48
N PHE A 436 24.84 -5.99 -11.24
CA PHE A 436 23.79 -5.44 -12.12
C PHE A 436 22.78 -4.53 -11.38
N PRO A 437 23.19 -3.33 -10.93
CA PRO A 437 22.29 -2.37 -10.28
C PRO A 437 21.31 -1.75 -11.28
N ARG A 438 20.13 -2.36 -11.46
CA ARG A 438 18.97 -1.67 -12.02
C ARG A 438 18.46 -0.66 -10.97
N GLN A 439 18.77 0.62 -11.15
CA GLN A 439 18.35 1.67 -10.21
C GLN A 439 16.81 1.74 -10.11
N GLY A 440 16.27 1.75 -8.89
CA GLY A 440 14.82 1.83 -8.60
C GLY A 440 14.29 0.67 -7.77
N GLU A 441 12.97 0.42 -7.79
CA GLU A 441 12.32 -0.71 -7.10
C GLU A 441 12.87 -2.09 -7.50
N ALA A 442 13.54 -2.20 -8.65
CA ALA A 442 14.01 -3.44 -9.28
C ALA A 442 15.15 -4.16 -8.53
N SER A 443 15.36 -3.88 -7.25
CA SER A 443 16.39 -4.49 -6.39
C SER A 443 15.89 -4.83 -4.97
N ARG A 444 14.58 -4.89 -4.71
CA ARG A 444 14.11 -5.39 -3.40
C ARG A 444 14.53 -6.87 -3.23
N PRO A 445 14.99 -7.30 -2.05
CA PRO A 445 15.45 -8.67 -1.82
C PRO A 445 14.31 -9.70 -1.96
N LEU A 446 14.62 -10.98 -2.20
CA LEU A 446 13.58 -12.04 -2.28
C LEU A 446 12.81 -12.17 -0.95
N GLU A 447 13.52 -11.89 0.14
CA GLU A 447 13.03 -11.76 1.50
C GLU A 447 11.86 -10.76 1.62
N TYR A 448 11.89 -9.64 0.88
CA TYR A 448 10.81 -8.65 0.85
C TYR A 448 9.51 -9.27 0.33
N HIS A 449 9.56 -9.87 -0.85
CA HIS A 449 8.39 -10.49 -1.47
C HIS A 449 7.87 -11.68 -0.65
N ARG A 450 8.76 -12.43 0.00
CA ARG A 450 8.37 -13.54 0.87
C ARG A 450 7.74 -13.06 2.19
N ALA A 451 8.25 -12.00 2.79
CA ALA A 451 7.71 -11.47 4.04
C ALA A 451 6.31 -10.86 3.82
N LEU A 452 6.12 -10.08 2.75
CA LEU A 452 4.79 -9.60 2.33
C LEU A 452 3.83 -10.77 2.08
N ALA A 453 4.22 -11.76 1.28
CA ALA A 453 3.38 -12.91 0.97
C ALA A 453 2.91 -13.66 2.23
N LEU A 454 3.78 -13.82 3.24
CA LEU A 454 3.40 -14.42 4.53
C LEU A 454 2.49 -13.51 5.35
N GLY A 455 2.70 -12.19 5.33
CA GLY A 455 1.82 -11.20 5.96
C GLY A 455 0.41 -11.14 5.35
N GLU A 456 0.31 -11.24 4.02
CA GLU A 456 -0.97 -11.30 3.30
C GLU A 456 -1.78 -12.54 3.68
N ILE A 457 -1.12 -13.71 3.80
CA ILE A 457 -1.76 -14.94 4.27
C ILE A 457 -2.12 -14.83 5.77
N ALA A 458 -1.27 -14.23 6.59
CA ALA A 458 -1.57 -14.01 8.01
C ALA A 458 -2.83 -13.14 8.18
N GLY A 459 -2.95 -12.04 7.44
CA GLY A 459 -4.14 -11.20 7.41
C GLY A 459 -5.40 -11.93 6.94
N ALA A 460 -5.30 -12.70 5.86
CA ALA A 460 -6.41 -13.52 5.37
C ALA A 460 -6.86 -14.60 6.37
N ALA A 461 -5.94 -15.16 7.15
CA ALA A 461 -6.23 -16.16 8.18
C ALA A 461 -6.69 -15.54 9.53
N ALA A 462 -6.46 -14.25 9.78
CA ALA A 462 -6.55 -13.64 11.10
C ALA A 462 -7.92 -13.75 11.82
N ASN A 463 -9.01 -13.89 11.05
CA ASN A 463 -10.38 -14.09 11.55
C ASN A 463 -10.77 -15.56 11.77
N HIS A 464 -10.11 -16.50 11.08
CA HIS A 464 -10.57 -17.89 10.98
C HIS A 464 -9.57 -18.90 11.60
N ASP A 465 -8.27 -18.60 11.56
CA ASP A 465 -7.23 -19.34 12.25
C ASP A 465 -6.20 -18.35 12.86
N PRO A 466 -6.51 -17.77 14.04
CA PRO A 466 -5.66 -16.78 14.68
C PRO A 466 -4.29 -17.34 15.09
N GLN A 467 -4.20 -18.64 15.40
CA GLN A 467 -2.93 -19.29 15.76
C GLN A 467 -2.01 -19.39 14.54
N ARG A 468 -2.56 -19.80 13.39
CA ARG A 468 -1.80 -19.85 12.14
C ARG A 468 -1.41 -18.46 11.65
N ALA A 469 -2.32 -17.50 11.76
CA ALA A 469 -2.05 -16.10 11.44
C ALA A 469 -0.87 -15.56 12.27
N GLN A 470 -0.86 -15.79 13.59
CA GLN A 470 0.25 -15.37 14.45
C GLN A 470 1.59 -16.01 14.04
N ILE A 471 1.64 -17.33 13.82
CA ILE A 471 2.87 -18.02 13.40
C ILE A 471 3.42 -17.46 12.07
N LEU A 472 2.53 -17.19 11.10
CA LEU A 472 2.88 -16.60 9.82
C LEU A 472 3.38 -15.16 9.96
N LEU A 473 2.74 -14.37 10.83
CA LEU A 473 3.09 -12.98 11.09
C LEU A 473 4.46 -12.87 11.78
N GLU A 474 4.73 -13.71 12.78
CA GLU A 474 6.04 -13.83 13.42
C GLU A 474 7.13 -14.28 12.42
N GLU A 475 6.81 -15.15 11.45
CA GLU A 475 7.75 -15.46 10.36
C GLU A 475 7.99 -14.26 9.44
N ALA A 476 6.93 -13.57 9.04
CA ALA A 476 6.99 -12.39 8.18
C ALA A 476 7.80 -11.24 8.82
N GLU A 477 7.51 -10.88 10.07
CA GLU A 477 8.19 -9.78 10.77
C GLU A 477 9.68 -10.08 10.96
N ARG A 478 10.04 -11.30 11.34
CA ARG A 478 11.45 -11.71 11.50
C ARG A 478 12.24 -11.55 10.19
N ILE A 479 11.59 -11.84 9.05
CA ILE A 479 12.20 -11.66 7.73
C ILE A 479 12.24 -10.17 7.36
N ALA A 480 11.16 -9.41 7.59
CA ALA A 480 11.14 -7.97 7.40
C ALA A 480 12.29 -7.29 8.16
N ARG A 481 12.45 -7.61 9.44
CA ARG A 481 13.54 -7.07 10.29
C ARG A 481 14.94 -7.52 9.87
N SER A 482 15.09 -8.53 9.01
CA SER A 482 16.37 -8.91 8.39
C SER A 482 16.70 -8.11 7.12
N ILE A 483 15.74 -7.37 6.55
CA ILE A 483 15.97 -6.48 5.41
C ILE A 483 16.75 -5.25 5.89
N THR A 484 17.92 -5.02 5.28
CA THR A 484 18.84 -3.95 5.65
C THR A 484 18.40 -2.58 5.14
N VAL A 485 17.69 -2.53 4.00
CA VAL A 485 17.14 -1.30 3.41
C VAL A 485 15.90 -0.90 4.20
N ILE A 486 16.01 0.18 5.01
CA ILE A 486 14.95 0.66 5.89
C ILE A 486 13.61 0.82 5.13
N ARG A 487 13.58 1.59 4.04
CA ARG A 487 12.36 1.81 3.25
C ARG A 487 11.67 0.51 2.82
N ASP A 488 12.44 -0.47 2.36
CA ASP A 488 11.86 -1.75 1.93
C ASP A 488 11.38 -2.57 3.13
N ARG A 489 12.01 -2.49 4.30
CA ARG A 489 11.50 -3.07 5.55
C ARG A 489 10.21 -2.40 5.99
N GLU A 490 10.14 -1.07 6.08
CA GLU A 490 8.95 -0.34 6.49
C GLU A 490 7.77 -0.66 5.55
N SER A 491 8.01 -0.71 4.24
CA SER A 491 7.03 -1.16 3.24
C SER A 491 6.49 -2.59 3.48
N VAL A 492 7.29 -3.52 4.03
CA VAL A 492 6.77 -4.84 4.44
C VAL A 492 5.88 -4.70 5.67
N LEU A 493 6.32 -3.99 6.70
CA LEU A 493 5.58 -3.82 7.96
C LEU A 493 4.23 -3.13 7.71
N LEU A 494 4.21 -2.08 6.89
CA LEU A 494 2.99 -1.41 6.43
C LEU A 494 2.07 -2.38 5.66
N GLY A 495 2.61 -3.21 4.77
CA GLY A 495 1.83 -4.25 4.08
C GLY A 495 1.23 -5.30 5.03
N MET A 496 1.95 -5.65 6.11
CA MET A 496 1.45 -6.55 7.15
C MET A 496 0.33 -5.89 7.98
N VAL A 497 0.47 -4.62 8.37
CA VAL A 497 -0.60 -3.86 9.05
C VAL A 497 -1.85 -3.84 8.19
N ARG A 498 -1.72 -3.40 6.93
CA ARG A 498 -2.81 -3.39 5.93
C ARG A 498 -3.50 -4.74 5.82
N ALA A 499 -2.75 -5.84 5.76
CA ALA A 499 -3.34 -7.18 5.67
C ALA A 499 -4.16 -7.56 6.92
N LEU A 500 -3.74 -7.14 8.12
CA LEU A 500 -4.42 -7.44 9.39
C LEU A 500 -5.66 -6.57 9.63
N VAL A 501 -5.62 -5.28 9.29
CA VAL A 501 -6.74 -4.35 9.52
C VAL A 501 -7.75 -4.30 8.39
N ARG A 502 -7.50 -5.02 7.28
CA ARG A 502 -8.34 -4.99 6.08
C ARG A 502 -9.79 -5.38 6.39
N LYS A 503 -10.67 -4.38 6.52
CA LYS A 503 -12.12 -4.59 6.51
C LYS A 503 -12.45 -5.40 5.24
N GLU A 504 -13.24 -6.46 5.40
CA GLU A 504 -13.80 -7.12 4.22
C GLU A 504 -14.67 -6.10 3.49
N PRO A 505 -14.63 -6.01 2.15
CA PRO A 505 -15.59 -5.21 1.44
C PRO A 505 -16.97 -5.81 1.73
N SER A 506 -17.72 -5.15 2.60
CA SER A 506 -19.11 -5.45 2.83
C SER A 506 -19.80 -5.35 1.48
N LYS A 507 -20.24 -6.49 0.95
CA LYS A 507 -21.17 -6.49 -0.17
C LYS A 507 -22.41 -5.73 0.30
N VAL A 508 -22.50 -4.47 -0.10
CA VAL A 508 -23.73 -3.68 0.01
C VAL A 508 -24.80 -4.52 -0.68
N LYS A 509 -25.89 -4.78 0.05
CA LYS A 509 -26.98 -5.65 -0.40
C LYS A 509 -28.00 -4.88 -1.22
#